data_AF-A0A1F6X669-F1
#
_entry.id   AF-A0A1F6X669-F1
#
_cell.length_a   1.000
_cell.length_b   1.000
_cell.length_c   1.000
_cell.angle_alpha   90.00
_cell.angle_beta   90.00
_cell.angle_gamma   90.00
#
_symmetry.space_group_name_H-M   'P 1'
#
loop_
_entity.id
_entity.type
_entity.pdbx_description
1 polymer ?
#
loop_
_entity_poly.entity_id
_entity_poly.type
_entity_poly.pdbx_seq_one_letter_code
_entity_poly.pdbx_strand_id
1 'polypeptide(L)' 'MEEQGDFEQVHGFNIKLHDRDSKTLQGVIHDWKHNMGEKDLNRLLRNARHAGSDGFHMEDHGIITTHHSDGSYTIRKKS' A
#
# COMPACT_ATOMS: atom_id res chain seq x y z
N MET A 1 -19.74 -11.96 1.98
CA MET A 1 -18.66 -12.74 2.62
C MET A 1 -17.45 -11.82 2.66
N GLU A 2 -17.05 -11.37 3.85
CA GLU A 2 -15.80 -10.60 3.99
C GLU A 2 -14.64 -11.57 3.80
N GLU A 3 -13.82 -11.34 2.77
CA GLU A 3 -12.56 -12.05 2.57
C GLU A 3 -11.58 -11.65 3.69
N GLN A 4 -11.67 -12.34 4.83
CA GLN A 4 -10.61 -12.35 5.82
C GLN A 4 -9.44 -13.17 5.26
N GLY A 5 -8.47 -12.50 4.63
CA GLY A 5 -7.16 -13.11 4.41
C GLY A 5 -6.40 -12.67 3.17
N ASP A 6 -6.07 -11.37 3.03
CA ASP A 6 -5.18 -10.92 1.93
C ASP A 6 -4.32 -9.69 2.26
N PHE A 7 -4.21 -9.32 3.53
CA PHE A 7 -3.41 -8.18 3.94
C PHE A 7 -2.02 -8.62 4.40
N GLU A 8 -1.00 -7.94 3.90
CA GLU A 8 0.37 -7.98 4.41
C GLU A 8 0.61 -6.82 5.37
N GLN A 9 1.29 -7.09 6.49
CA GLN A 9 1.67 -6.04 7.42
C GLN A 9 3.01 -5.43 7.04
N VAL A 10 3.05 -4.11 6.86
CA VAL A 10 4.25 -3.33 6.52
C VAL A 10 4.34 -2.15 7.49
N HIS A 11 5.34 -2.15 8.37
CA HIS A 11 5.54 -1.07 9.37
C HIS A 11 4.28 -0.70 10.17
N GLY A 12 3.47 -1.71 10.52
CA GLY A 12 2.21 -1.53 11.28
C GLY A 12 0.98 -1.19 10.44
N PHE A 13 1.11 -1.05 9.12
CA PHE A 13 0.00 -0.81 8.19
C PHE A 13 -0.45 -2.09 7.50
N ASN A 14 -1.76 -2.20 7.25
CA ASN A 14 -2.36 -3.33 6.53
C ASN A 14 -2.42 -3.02 5.04
N ILE A 15 -1.73 -3.79 4.21
CA ILE A 15 -1.65 -3.57 2.77
C ILE A 15 -2.16 -4.79 2.00
N LYS A 16 -3.16 -4.60 1.14
CA LYS A 16 -3.66 -5.61 0.20
C LYS A 16 -2.99 -5.44 -1.16
N LEU A 17 -2.49 -6.55 -1.71
CA LEU A 17 -2.07 -6.62 -3.11
C LEU A 17 -3.30 -6.86 -3.98
N HIS A 18 -3.50 -6.06 -5.02
CA HIS A 18 -4.58 -6.33 -5.99
C HIS A 18 -4.34 -7.61 -6.80
N ASP A 19 -3.06 -7.93 -7.05
CA ASP A 19 -2.60 -9.18 -7.66
C ASP A 19 -1.48 -9.75 -6.77
N ARG A 20 -1.80 -10.80 -6.02
CA ARG A 20 -0.88 -11.38 -5.03
C ARG A 20 0.30 -12.12 -5.67
N ASP A 21 0.13 -12.62 -6.90
CA ASP A 21 1.16 -13.37 -7.63
C ASP A 21 2.07 -12.45 -8.48
N SER A 22 1.75 -11.15 -8.53
CA SER A 22 2.55 -10.16 -9.22
C SER A 22 3.92 -10.00 -8.57
N LYS A 23 4.97 -10.54 -9.20
CA LYS A 23 6.36 -10.34 -8.78
C LYS A 23 6.73 -8.86 -8.57
N THR A 24 6.16 -7.96 -9.37
CA THR A 24 6.36 -6.51 -9.21
C THR A 24 5.76 -6.00 -7.90
N LEU A 25 4.51 -6.37 -7.58
CA LEU A 25 3.84 -5.91 -6.36
C LEU A 25 4.49 -6.53 -5.11
N GLN A 26 4.87 -7.81 -5.20
CA GLN A 26 5.66 -8.46 -4.16
C GLN A 26 7.03 -7.78 -3.96
N GLY A 27 7.71 -7.38 -5.04
CA GLY A 27 8.96 -6.62 -4.99
C GLY A 27 8.80 -5.27 -4.29
N VAL A 28 7.73 -4.54 -4.59
CA VAL A 28 7.40 -3.26 -3.93
C VAL A 28 7.18 -3.45 -2.43
N ILE A 29 6.37 -4.44 -2.03
CA ILE A 29 6.17 -4.75 -0.60
C ILE A 29 7.46 -5.16 0.07
N HIS A 30 8.26 -6.01 -0.59
CA HIS A 30 9.56 -6.41 -0.08
C HIS A 30 10.47 -5.20 0.14
N ASP A 31 10.54 -4.28 -0.83
CA ASP A 31 11.34 -3.06 -0.70
C ASP A 31 10.79 -2.13 0.38
N TRP A 32 9.48 -2.02 0.56
CA TRP A 32 8.89 -1.25 1.65
C TRP A 32 9.18 -1.87 3.02
N LYS A 33 9.24 -3.20 3.10
CA LYS A 33 9.60 -3.93 4.32
C LYS A 33 11.10 -3.79 4.65
N HIS A 34 11.98 -3.79 3.65
CA HIS A 34 13.43 -3.98 3.84
C HIS A 34 14.32 -2.78 3.46
N ASN A 35 13.93 -1.96 2.47
CA ASN A 35 14.80 -1.00 1.80
C ASN A 35 14.34 0.47 1.88
N MET A 36 13.04 0.73 2.03
CA MET A 36 12.60 2.10 2.28
C MET A 36 12.93 2.48 3.72
N GLY A 37 13.74 3.52 3.89
CA GLY A 37 13.92 4.13 5.19
C GLY A 37 12.55 4.43 5.77
N GLU A 38 12.32 4.00 7.01
CA GLU A 38 11.04 4.08 7.74
C GLU A 38 10.35 5.45 7.58
N LYS A 39 11.14 6.52 7.38
CA LYS A 39 10.71 7.90 7.16
C LYS A 39 9.96 8.13 5.85
N ASP A 40 10.35 7.51 4.74
CA ASP A 40 9.73 7.79 3.43
C ASP A 40 8.38 7.10 3.32
N LEU A 41 8.29 5.83 3.72
CA LEU A 41 7.02 5.12 3.82
C LEU A 41 6.10 5.77 4.87
N ASN A 42 6.61 6.13 6.06
CA ASN A 42 5.79 6.82 7.04
C ASN A 42 5.32 8.18 6.56
N ARG A 43 6.13 8.93 5.81
CA ARG A 43 5.70 10.23 5.24
C ARG A 43 4.60 10.03 4.21
N LEU A 44 4.75 9.02 3.38
CA LEU A 44 3.81 8.64 2.33
C LEU A 44 2.46 8.22 2.91
N LEU A 45 2.47 7.33 3.91
CA LEU A 45 1.28 6.85 4.60
C LEU A 45 0.68 7.92 5.53
N ARG A 46 1.49 8.76 6.19
CA ARG A 46 0.99 9.93 6.94
C ARG A 46 0.30 10.94 6.04
N ASN A 47 0.82 11.18 4.84
CA ASN A 47 0.21 12.10 3.88
C ASN A 47 -1.13 11.56 3.39
N ALA A 48 -1.20 10.26 3.06
CA ALA A 48 -2.45 9.60 2.69
C ALA A 48 -3.51 9.67 3.82
N ARG A 49 -3.10 9.43 5.06
CA ARG A 49 -3.95 9.54 6.25
C ARG A 49 -4.45 10.98 6.51
N HIS A 50 -3.60 11.99 6.30
CA HIS A 50 -3.98 13.41 6.49
C HIS A 50 -4.76 14.00 5.31
N ALA A 51 -4.68 13.42 4.12
CA ALA A 51 -5.45 13.85 2.95
C ALA A 51 -6.96 13.64 3.14
N GLY A 52 -7.39 12.94 4.21
CA GLY A 52 -8.77 12.91 4.70
C GLY A 52 -9.80 12.34 3.73
N SER A 53 -9.36 11.79 2.61
CA SER A 53 -10.20 11.32 1.52
C SER A 53 -9.99 9.83 1.33
N ASP A 54 -11.08 9.08 1.51
CA ASP A 54 -11.20 7.74 0.97
C ASP A 54 -10.84 7.79 -0.52
N GLY A 55 -9.97 6.88 -0.97
CA GLY A 55 -9.51 6.91 -2.36
C GLY A 55 -8.37 7.90 -2.64
N PHE A 56 -7.54 8.27 -1.66
CA PHE A 56 -6.28 8.96 -1.96
C PHE A 56 -5.37 8.02 -2.78
N HIS A 57 -5.05 8.43 -4.00
CA HIS A 57 -4.21 7.67 -4.93
C HIS A 57 -2.82 8.28 -4.97
N MET A 58 -1.80 7.44 -4.77
CA MET A 58 -0.43 7.81 -5.04
C MET A 58 0.12 6.90 -6.14
N GLU A 59 0.72 7.51 -7.15
CA GLU A 59 1.39 6.82 -8.25
C GLU A 59 2.90 6.90 -8.08
N ASP A 60 3.56 5.74 -8.07
CA ASP A 60 5.02 5.65 -8.07
C ASP A 60 5.46 4.50 -8.99
N HIS A 61 6.32 4.76 -9.97
CA HIS A 61 6.83 3.76 -10.92
C HIS A 61 5.76 2.86 -11.57
N GLY A 62 4.57 3.40 -11.87
CA GLY A 62 3.45 2.62 -12.44
C GLY A 62 2.69 1.77 -11.43
N ILE A 63 2.89 1.99 -10.13
CA ILE A 63 2.13 1.40 -9.04
C ILE A 63 1.21 2.47 -8.44
N ILE A 64 -0.05 2.12 -8.26
CA ILE A 64 -1.05 2.96 -7.63
C ILE A 64 -1.32 2.39 -6.23
N THR A 65 -1.17 3.24 -5.21
CA THR A 65 -1.54 2.95 -3.83
C THR A 65 -2.77 3.74 -3.45
N THR A 66 -3.80 3.05 -2.96
CA THR A 66 -5.06 3.63 -2.51
C THR A 66 -5.19 3.46 -1.01
N HIS A 67 -5.47 4.56 -0.29
CA HIS A 67 -5.82 4.52 1.13
C HIS A 67 -7.34 4.45 1.30
N HIS A 68 -7.79 3.57 2.21
CA HIS A 68 -9.20 3.33 2.50
C HIS A 68 -9.57 3.90 3.88
N SER A 69 -10.85 4.22 4.08
CA SER A 69 -11.33 4.79 5.34
C SER A 69 -11.12 3.90 6.58
N ASP A 70 -10.95 2.59 6.39
CA ASP A 70 -10.66 1.62 7.46
C ASP A 70 -9.18 1.62 7.91
N GLY A 71 -8.35 2.46 7.29
CA GLY A 71 -6.92 2.57 7.56
C GLY A 71 -6.06 1.53 6.82
N SER A 72 -6.65 0.70 5.97
CA SER A 72 -5.94 -0.21 5.08
C SER A 72 -5.51 0.47 3.78
N TYR A 73 -4.58 -0.17 3.07
CA TYR A 73 -4.09 0.28 1.78
C TYR A 73 -4.27 -0.83 0.74
N THR A 74 -4.51 -0.46 -0.51
CA THR A 74 -4.42 -1.38 -1.64
C THR A 74 -3.40 -0.89 -2.63
N ILE A 75 -2.54 -1.79 -3.11
CA ILE A 75 -1.60 -1.49 -4.19
C ILE A 75 -1.91 -2.29 -5.44
N ARG A 76 -1.86 -1.62 -6.60
CA ARG A 76 -2.13 -2.20 -7.92
C ARG A 76 -1.17 -1.65 -8.97
N LYS A 77 -0.99 -2.38 -10.07
CA LYS A 77 -0.31 -1.86 -11.25
C LYS A 77 -1.23 -0.90 -12.01
N LYS A 78 -0.67 0.18 -12.53
CA LYS A 78 -1.31 1.03 -13.52
C LYS A 78 -1.34 0.27 -14.84
N SER A 79 -2.54 0.13 -15.41
CA SER A 79 -2.77 -0.46 -16.73
C SER A 79 -2.31 0.45 -17.85
#